data_AF-A0A382Y3K7-F1
#
_entry.id   AF-A0A382Y3K7-F1
#
_cell.length_a   1.000
_cell.length_b   1.000
_cell.length_c   1.000
_cell.angle_alpha   90.00
_cell.angle_beta   90.00
_cell.angle_gamma   90.00
#
_symmetry.space_group_name_H-M   'P 1'
#
loop_
_entity.id
_entity.type
_entity.pdbx_description
1 polymer ?
#
loop_
_entity_poly.entity_id
_entity_poly.type
_entity_poly.pdbx_seq_one_letter_code
_entity_poly.pdbx_strand_id
1 'polypeptide(L)'
;TNIRSFFWTLEAGIRPIPNQIIGFPIEDFQSIYDNMDTWKKYGIKVKPFFATPYPGSEWYREYREAILAQYDNDLEKYLLDLGDATRVTAVISHNFNSVELLGLRELMINFDYKRIREYEDYWRKAHNIPDGQPSTLYSQKRLNVA
;
A
#
# COMPACT_ATOMS: atom_id res chain seq x y z
N THR A 1 -12.78 -5.46 -17.51
CA THR A 1 -12.18 -4.58 -16.49
C THR A 1 -12.55 -5.12 -15.11
N ASN A 2 -11.75 -4.86 -14.08
CA ASN A 2 -12.04 -5.33 -12.71
C ASN A 2 -13.44 -4.90 -12.23
N ILE A 3 -13.90 -3.71 -12.64
CA ILE A 3 -15.22 -3.19 -12.28
C ILE A 3 -16.38 -4.00 -12.89
N ARG A 4 -16.19 -4.63 -14.07
CA ARG A 4 -17.22 -5.47 -14.68
C ARG A 4 -17.50 -6.72 -13.84
N SER A 5 -16.43 -7.32 -13.30
CA SER A 5 -16.54 -8.51 -12.43
C SER A 5 -17.31 -8.20 -11.14
N PHE A 6 -17.17 -6.99 -10.60
CA PHE A 6 -17.94 -6.54 -9.44
C PHE A 6 -19.45 -6.56 -9.72
N PHE A 7 -19.90 -5.97 -10.83
CA PHE A 7 -21.31 -5.93 -11.18
C PHE A 7 -21.89 -7.30 -11.54
N TRP A 8 -21.14 -8.14 -12.27
CA TRP A 8 -21.57 -9.52 -12.52
C TRP A 8 -21.78 -10.34 -11.25
N THR A 9 -20.92 -10.13 -10.25
CA THR A 9 -21.07 -10.81 -8.96
C THR A 9 -22.36 -10.37 -8.27
N LEU A 10 -22.66 -9.06 -8.28
CA LEU A 10 -23.91 -8.51 -7.74
C LEU A 10 -25.15 -9.01 -8.50
N GLU A 11 -25.12 -9.02 -9.84
CA GLU A 11 -26.20 -9.52 -10.70
C GLU A 11 -26.49 -11.01 -10.44
N ALA A 12 -25.45 -11.78 -10.10
CA ALA A 12 -25.58 -13.19 -9.70
C ALA A 12 -26.08 -13.37 -8.25
N GLY A 13 -26.41 -12.30 -7.53
CA GLY A 13 -26.86 -12.36 -6.13
C GLY A 13 -25.73 -12.63 -5.12
N ILE A 14 -24.47 -12.52 -5.55
CA ILE A 14 -23.30 -12.71 -4.69
C ILE A 14 -22.78 -11.33 -4.28
N ARG A 15 -22.38 -11.16 -3.02
CA ARG A 15 -21.75 -9.93 -2.55
C ARG A 15 -20.24 -9.97 -2.79
N PRO A 16 -19.68 -9.22 -3.74
CA PRO A 16 -18.24 -9.16 -3.94
C PRO A 16 -17.55 -8.43 -2.79
N ILE A 17 -16.47 -9.02 -2.26
CA ILE A 17 -15.53 -8.37 -1.33
C ILE A 17 -14.15 -8.47 -1.99
N PRO A 18 -13.68 -7.42 -2.69
CA PRO A 18 -12.37 -7.44 -3.31
C PRO A 18 -11.28 -7.40 -2.24
N ASN A 19 -10.19 -8.13 -2.48
CA ASN A 19 -8.96 -7.95 -1.72
C ASN A 19 -8.26 -6.69 -2.22
N GLN A 20 -7.89 -5.81 -1.30
CA GLN A 20 -7.02 -4.69 -1.60
C GLN A 20 -5.74 -4.81 -0.79
N ILE A 21 -4.63 -4.45 -1.41
CA ILE A 21 -3.29 -4.46 -0.83
C ILE A 21 -2.73 -3.04 -0.99
N ILE A 22 -2.14 -2.49 0.08
CA ILE A 22 -1.43 -1.20 0.07
C ILE A 22 0.03 -1.38 0.50
N GLY A 23 0.86 -0.37 0.23
CA GLY A 23 2.29 -0.40 0.58
C GLY A 23 3.19 -0.98 -0.51
N PHE A 24 2.71 -1.02 -1.76
CA PHE A 24 3.58 -1.28 -2.91
C PHE A 24 4.58 -0.14 -3.13
N PRO A 25 5.68 -0.39 -3.88
CA PRO A 25 6.72 0.60 -4.11
C PRO A 25 6.23 1.97 -4.61
N ILE A 26 5.25 1.95 -5.52
CA ILE A 26 4.72 3.15 -6.18
C ILE A 26 3.51 3.76 -5.46
N GLU A 27 2.99 3.11 -4.41
CA GLU A 27 1.77 3.56 -3.71
C GLU A 27 2.00 4.94 -3.10
N ASP A 28 1.13 5.90 -3.40
CA ASP A 28 1.20 7.29 -2.95
C ASP A 28 -0.16 7.79 -2.41
N PHE A 29 -0.20 9.02 -1.90
CA PHE A 29 -1.45 9.59 -1.35
C PHE A 29 -2.59 9.64 -2.39
N GLN A 30 -2.28 9.88 -3.67
CA GLN A 30 -3.31 9.91 -4.71
C GLN A 30 -3.98 8.55 -4.86
N SER A 31 -3.19 7.48 -4.92
CA SER A 31 -3.73 6.11 -4.98
C SER A 31 -4.58 5.75 -3.75
N ILE A 32 -4.21 6.25 -2.55
CA ILE A 32 -5.01 6.09 -1.32
C ILE A 32 -6.39 6.76 -1.48
N TYR A 33 -6.45 7.99 -1.98
CA TYR A 33 -7.72 8.69 -2.21
C TYR A 33 -8.56 8.00 -3.28
N ASP A 34 -7.96 7.62 -4.41
CA ASP A 34 -8.66 6.96 -5.51
C ASP A 34 -9.31 5.63 -5.07
N ASN A 35 -8.60 4.89 -4.22
CA ASN A 35 -9.11 3.67 -3.60
C ASN A 35 -10.32 3.95 -2.70
N MET A 36 -10.21 4.92 -1.78
CA MET A 36 -11.31 5.28 -0.88
C MET A 36 -12.54 5.79 -1.65
N ASP A 37 -12.33 6.62 -2.67
CA ASP A 37 -13.41 7.14 -3.52
C ASP A 37 -14.11 6.03 -4.30
N THR A 38 -13.35 5.06 -4.79
CA THR A 38 -13.89 3.84 -5.40
C THR A 38 -14.72 3.04 -4.40
N TRP A 39 -14.23 2.87 -3.17
CA TRP A 39 -15.00 2.15 -2.14
C TRP A 39 -16.32 2.82 -1.84
N LYS A 40 -16.29 4.14 -1.64
CA LYS A 40 -17.46 4.95 -1.36
C LYS A 40 -18.47 4.88 -2.50
N LYS A 41 -17.99 5.04 -3.74
CA LYS A 41 -18.83 5.02 -4.96
C LYS A 41 -19.57 3.71 -5.15
N TYR A 42 -18.92 2.58 -4.87
CA TYR A 42 -19.49 1.25 -5.13
C TYR A 42 -19.96 0.52 -3.87
N GLY A 43 -19.90 1.15 -2.70
CA GLY A 43 -20.30 0.53 -1.43
C GLY A 43 -19.42 -0.64 -1.01
N ILE A 44 -18.14 -0.65 -1.44
CA ILE A 44 -17.18 -1.70 -1.08
C ILE A 44 -16.79 -1.52 0.39
N LYS A 45 -16.81 -2.62 1.14
CA LYS A 45 -16.32 -2.69 2.51
C LYS A 45 -15.13 -3.63 2.55
N VAL A 46 -13.94 -3.09 2.71
CA VAL A 46 -12.69 -3.84 2.72
C VAL A 46 -11.76 -3.26 3.77
N LYS A 47 -10.93 -4.13 4.36
CA LYS A 47 -9.77 -3.74 5.15
C LYS A 47 -8.53 -4.12 4.33
N PRO A 48 -7.70 -3.15 3.88
CA PRO A 48 -6.52 -3.46 3.10
C PRO A 48 -5.54 -4.37 3.83
N PHE A 49 -4.95 -5.30 3.10
CA PHE A 49 -3.74 -6.01 3.48
C PHE A 49 -2.51 -5.15 3.17
N PHE A 50 -1.37 -5.53 3.73
CA PHE A 50 -0.10 -4.91 3.38
C PHE A 50 0.65 -5.74 2.34
N ALA A 51 1.39 -5.07 1.45
CA ALA A 51 2.26 -5.74 0.51
C ALA A 51 3.26 -6.61 1.28
N THR A 52 3.21 -7.92 1.05
CA THR A 52 4.02 -8.91 1.76
C THR A 52 4.88 -9.67 0.74
N PRO A 53 6.19 -9.37 0.64
CA PRO A 53 7.07 -9.91 -0.39
C PRO A 53 7.57 -11.33 -0.05
N TYR A 54 6.75 -12.36 -0.26
CA TYR A 54 7.14 -13.75 0.02
C TYR A 54 8.38 -14.20 -0.79
N PRO A 55 9.29 -15.03 -0.23
CA PRO A 55 10.37 -15.64 -0.98
C PRO A 55 9.87 -16.32 -2.26
N GLY A 56 10.54 -16.04 -3.38
CA GLY A 56 10.12 -16.50 -4.71
C GLY A 56 9.15 -15.55 -5.43
N SER A 57 8.67 -14.48 -4.79
CA SER A 57 7.96 -13.40 -5.47
C SER A 57 8.93 -12.39 -6.11
N GLU A 58 8.46 -11.69 -7.15
CA GLU A 58 9.22 -10.63 -7.81
C GLU A 58 9.61 -9.52 -6.84
N TRP A 59 8.69 -9.10 -5.97
CA TRP A 59 8.96 -8.07 -4.98
C TRP A 59 10.00 -8.49 -3.95
N TYR A 60 10.03 -9.76 -3.54
CA TYR A 60 11.11 -10.25 -2.70
C TYR A 60 12.45 -10.20 -3.41
N ARG A 61 12.49 -10.62 -4.68
CA ARG A 61 13.73 -10.63 -5.48
C ARG A 61 14.29 -9.22 -5.66
N GLU A 62 13.45 -8.26 -6.01
CA GLU A 62 13.85 -6.87 -6.26
C GLU A 62 14.26 -6.15 -4.96
N TYR A 63 13.52 -6.34 -3.87
CA TYR A 63 13.74 -5.63 -2.61
C TYR A 63 14.48 -6.46 -1.56
N ARG A 64 15.10 -7.60 -1.93
CA ARG A 64 15.70 -8.56 -0.99
C ARG A 64 16.59 -7.91 0.06
N GLU A 65 17.54 -7.09 -0.39
CA GLU A 65 18.50 -6.43 0.50
C GLU A 65 17.80 -5.43 1.44
N ALA A 66 16.83 -4.66 0.93
CA ALA A 66 16.05 -3.72 1.74
C ALA A 66 15.12 -4.42 2.75
N ILE A 67 14.59 -5.59 2.39
CA ILE A 67 13.81 -6.44 3.28
C ILE A 67 14.71 -6.98 4.40
N LEU A 68 15.83 -7.61 4.05
CA LEU A 68 16.73 -8.22 5.04
C LEU A 68 17.35 -7.18 5.98
N ALA A 69 17.61 -5.96 5.51
CA ALA A 69 18.07 -4.86 6.37
C ALA A 69 17.08 -4.52 7.50
N GLN A 70 15.78 -4.76 7.32
CA GLN A 70 14.76 -4.56 8.38
C GLN A 70 14.78 -5.66 9.45
N TYR A 71 15.57 -6.72 9.24
CA TYR A 71 15.66 -7.91 10.09
C TYR A 71 17.10 -8.17 10.57
N ASP A 72 17.94 -7.13 10.67
CA ASP A 72 19.36 -7.28 11.01
C ASP A 72 20.13 -8.24 10.07
N ASN A 73 19.69 -8.34 8.81
CA ASN A 73 20.14 -9.31 7.80
C ASN A 73 19.88 -10.80 8.15
N ASP A 74 18.92 -11.06 9.04
CA ASP A 74 18.53 -12.40 9.46
C ASP A 74 17.33 -12.91 8.62
N LEU A 75 17.62 -13.81 7.69
CA LEU A 75 16.59 -14.43 6.84
C LEU A 75 15.61 -15.28 7.65
N GLU A 76 16.06 -15.97 8.71
CA GLU A 76 15.19 -16.86 9.47
C GLU A 76 14.13 -16.06 10.24
N LYS A 77 14.52 -14.94 10.86
CA LYS A 77 13.55 -14.02 11.49
C LYS A 77 12.52 -13.52 10.49
N TYR A 78 12.95 -13.15 9.28
CA TYR A 78 12.03 -12.73 8.23
C TYR A 78 11.03 -13.84 7.85
N LEU A 79 11.53 -15.06 7.64
CA LEU A 79 10.68 -16.21 7.27
C LEU A 79 9.65 -16.55 8.35
N LEU A 80 10.02 -16.42 9.63
CA LEU A 80 9.12 -16.65 10.75
C LEU A 80 8.00 -15.59 10.86
N ASP A 81 8.27 -14.33 10.48
CA ASP A 81 7.30 -13.24 10.57
C ASP A 81 6.29 -13.21 9.39
N LEU A 82 6.55 -13.95 8.30
CA LEU A 82 5.65 -14.06 7.14
C LEU A 82 4.33 -14.80 7.41
N GLY A 83 4.14 -15.37 8.60
CA GLY A 83 2.98 -16.19 8.95
C GLY A 83 1.63 -15.44 9.01
N ASP A 84 1.62 -14.11 9.08
CA ASP A 84 0.39 -13.29 9.16
C ASP A 84 0.44 -12.03 8.29
N ALA A 85 -0.17 -12.11 7.09
CA ALA A 85 -0.24 -11.02 6.12
C ALA A 85 -1.15 -9.82 6.54
N THR A 86 -1.78 -9.87 7.72
CA THR A 86 -2.54 -8.73 8.25
C THR A 86 -1.64 -7.73 8.99
N ARG A 87 -0.42 -8.15 9.33
CA ARG A 87 0.64 -7.34 9.95
C ARG A 87 1.56 -6.79 8.87
N VAL A 88 2.27 -5.71 9.19
CA VAL A 88 3.36 -5.23 8.33
C VAL A 88 4.58 -6.09 8.63
N THR A 89 4.90 -7.05 7.76
CA THR A 89 6.12 -7.87 7.88
C THR A 89 7.34 -7.11 7.37
N ALA A 90 7.31 -6.63 6.13
CA ALA A 90 8.39 -5.83 5.56
C ALA A 90 7.83 -4.68 4.74
N VAL A 91 8.51 -3.54 4.76
CA VAL A 91 8.13 -2.36 3.98
C VAL A 91 8.96 -2.31 2.70
N ILE A 92 8.27 -2.31 1.56
CA ILE A 92 8.85 -2.09 0.22
C ILE A 92 8.33 -0.79 -0.43
N SER A 93 7.49 -0.04 0.28
CA SER A 93 7.01 1.27 -0.17
C SER A 93 8.16 2.28 -0.14
N HIS A 94 8.24 3.14 -1.16
CA HIS A 94 9.17 4.27 -1.16
C HIS A 94 8.61 5.49 -0.45
N ASN A 95 7.30 5.55 -0.21
CA ASN A 95 6.62 6.71 0.34
C ASN A 95 6.27 6.56 1.82
N PHE A 96 5.99 5.33 2.25
CA PHE A 96 5.42 5.06 3.57
C PHE A 96 6.22 4.03 4.36
N ASN A 97 6.59 4.37 5.60
CA ASN A 97 7.11 3.43 6.58
C ASN A 97 5.98 2.61 7.25
N SER A 98 6.33 1.68 8.13
CA SER A 98 5.36 0.77 8.77
C SER A 98 4.31 1.49 9.63
N VAL A 99 4.70 2.54 10.35
CA VAL A 99 3.80 3.35 11.19
C VAL A 99 2.80 4.10 10.31
N GLU A 100 3.29 4.68 9.22
CA GLU A 100 2.47 5.38 8.24
C GLU A 100 1.47 4.43 7.57
N LEU A 101 1.90 3.25 7.13
CA LEU A 101 1.01 2.25 6.54
C LEU A 101 -0.08 1.78 7.51
N LEU A 102 0.27 1.55 8.79
CA LEU A 102 -0.70 1.19 9.82
C LEU A 102 -1.72 2.32 10.05
N GLY A 103 -1.25 3.56 10.17
CA GLY A 103 -2.10 4.74 10.36
C GLY A 103 -3.00 5.01 9.15
N LEU A 104 -2.44 5.03 7.94
CA LEU A 104 -3.18 5.23 6.70
C LEU A 104 -4.26 4.17 6.52
N ARG A 105 -3.96 2.88 6.77
CA ARG A 105 -4.98 1.82 6.72
C ARG A 105 -6.16 2.11 7.63
N GLU A 106 -5.90 2.55 8.86
CA GLU A 106 -6.95 2.88 9.83
C GLU A 106 -7.78 4.09 9.38
N LEU A 107 -7.12 5.15 8.89
CA LEU A 107 -7.81 6.33 8.37
C LEU A 107 -8.64 6.01 7.12
N MET A 108 -8.14 5.15 6.23
CA MET A 108 -8.87 4.68 5.05
C MET A 108 -10.17 3.97 5.43
N ILE A 109 -10.12 3.01 6.37
CA ILE A 109 -11.29 2.24 6.81
C ILE A 109 -12.37 3.15 7.41
N ASN A 110 -11.94 4.20 8.10
CA ASN A 110 -12.83 5.19 8.72
C ASN A 110 -13.29 6.31 7.76
N PHE A 111 -12.89 6.25 6.48
CA PHE A 111 -13.12 7.32 5.50
C PHE A 111 -12.67 8.71 5.99
N ASP A 112 -11.56 8.77 6.74
CA ASP A 112 -11.06 10.01 7.34
C ASP A 112 -10.15 10.80 6.39
N TYR A 113 -10.75 11.28 5.30
CA TYR A 113 -10.07 12.12 4.30
C TYR A 113 -9.44 13.37 4.92
N LYS A 114 -10.02 13.91 6.01
CA LYS A 114 -9.51 15.11 6.66
C LYS A 114 -8.13 14.83 7.27
N ARG A 115 -8.02 13.79 8.09
CA ARG A 115 -6.75 13.45 8.74
C ARG A 115 -5.70 12.96 7.75
N ILE A 116 -6.10 12.26 6.67
CA ILE A 116 -5.15 11.89 5.61
C ILE A 116 -4.56 13.13 4.94
N ARG A 117 -5.38 14.15 4.61
CA ARG A 117 -4.89 15.42 4.04
C ARG A 117 -3.97 16.18 4.99
N GLU A 118 -4.35 16.28 6.27
CA GLU A 118 -3.51 16.91 7.29
C GLU A 118 -2.15 16.20 7.42
N TYR A 119 -2.16 14.87 7.36
CA TYR A 119 -0.95 14.06 7.38
C TYR A 119 -0.11 14.25 6.11
N GLU A 120 -0.75 14.26 4.94
CA GLU A 120 -0.11 14.51 3.65
C GLU A 120 0.61 15.87 3.65
N ASP A 121 -0.05 16.94 4.11
CA ASP A 121 0.56 18.28 4.19
C ASP A 121 1.79 18.29 5.10
N TYR A 122 1.73 17.60 6.24
CA TYR A 122 2.88 17.42 7.12
C TYR A 122 4.00 16.61 6.45
N TRP A 123 3.65 15.47 5.85
CA TRP A 123 4.58 14.56 5.19
C TRP A 123 5.30 15.23 4.03
N ARG A 124 4.59 16.00 3.20
CA ARG A 124 5.16 16.77 2.09
C ARG A 124 6.19 17.78 2.59
N LYS A 125 5.88 18.50 3.67
CA LYS A 125 6.82 19.46 4.30
C LYS A 125 8.05 18.75 4.86
N ALA A 126 7.87 17.63 5.55
CA ALA A 126 8.96 16.84 6.12
C ALA A 126 9.93 16.32 5.03
N HIS A 127 9.42 16.02 3.83
CA HIS A 127 10.20 15.53 2.70
C HIS A 127 10.59 16.62 1.69
N ASN A 128 10.33 17.90 2.00
CA ASN A 128 10.62 19.05 1.13
C ASN A 128 10.02 18.94 -0.28
N ILE A 129 8.80 18.39 -0.39
CA ILE A 129 8.08 18.26 -1.66
C ILE A 129 7.51 19.63 -2.06
N PRO A 130 7.90 20.21 -3.21
CA PRO A 130 7.40 21.51 -3.66
C PRO A 130 5.89 21.50 -3.96
N ASP A 131 5.26 22.65 -3.82
CA ASP A 131 3.86 22.84 -4.21
C ASP A 131 3.63 22.49 -5.69
N GLY A 132 2.51 21.84 -5.97
CA GLY A 132 2.15 21.36 -7.31
C GLY A 132 2.85 20.08 -7.76
N GLN A 133 3.83 19.55 -7.00
CA GLN A 133 4.41 18.23 -7.25
C GLN A 133 3.58 17.12 -6.61
N PRO A 134 3.55 15.89 -7.18
CA PRO A 134 2.87 14.75 -6.57
C PRO A 134 3.51 14.40 -5.22
N SER A 135 2.68 13.91 -4.29
CA SER A 135 3.11 13.50 -2.95
C SER A 135 3.77 12.11 -2.98
N THR A 136 4.94 12.03 -3.62
CA THR A 136 5.69 10.79 -3.82
C THR A 136 7.20 11.05 -3.81
N LEU A 137 7.96 10.17 -3.17
CA LEU A 137 9.41 10.03 -3.23
C LEU A 137 9.84 9.06 -4.33
N TYR A 138 8.91 8.30 -4.89
CA TYR A 138 9.21 7.34 -5.94
C TYR A 138 9.64 8.05 -7.23
N SER A 139 10.92 7.93 -7.59
CA SER A 139 11.42 8.39 -8.88
C SER A 139 11.56 7.19 -9.84
N GLN A 140 10.94 7.26 -11.02
CA GLN A 140 11.00 6.22 -12.04
C GLN A 140 12.41 6.01 -12.66
N LYS A 141 13.47 6.64 -12.14
CA LYS A 141 14.82 6.63 -12.72
C LYS A 141 15.52 5.26 -12.74
N ARG A 142 14.90 4.18 -12.26
CA ARG A 142 15.50 2.83 -12.19
C ARG A 142 14.95 1.79 -13.18
N LEU A 143 14.27 2.18 -14.25
CA LEU A 143 13.88 1.23 -15.32
C LEU A 143 14.81 1.21 -16.54
N ASN A 144 15.97 1.88 -16.47
CA ASN A 144 17.00 1.83 -17.52
C ASN A 144 18.22 0.98 -17.13
N VAL A 145 18.03 -0.22 -16.60
CA VAL A 145 19.10 -1.24 -16.63
C VAL A 145 18.49 -2.66 -16.61
N ALA A 146 18.25 -3.21 -17.80
CA ALA A 146 18.38 -4.63 -18.13
C ALA A 146 18.31 -4.78 -19.65
#